data_AF-A0A183GU72-F1
#
_entry.id   AF-A0A183GU72-F1
#
_cell.length_a   1.000
_cell.length_b   1.000
_cell.length_c   1.000
_cell.angle_alpha   90.00
_cell.angle_beta   90.00
_cell.angle_gamma   90.00
#
_symmetry.space_group_name_H-M   'P 1'
#
loop_
_entity.id
_entity.type
_entity.pdbx_description
1 polymer ?
#
loop_
_entity_poly.entity_id
_entity_poly.type
_entity_poly.pdbx_seq_one_letter_code
_entity_poly.pdbx_strand_id
1 'polypeptide(L)'
;MSFKGHKTSALGVIEVAEHESEFVFEEPVLDAMEDCIGRLDSISDTCLLMLHLELRVHCFFHLLPLARPRNVSVHEELDAEVAFRVDIIATFFESVYAGLFKVIELGRDLQAFHQLLSSILSQPKLRYIFDGLGHLCAAIFIHSSQHMPRLSESGKKRVCRNIWGVQQRLSQITSRREAELDRARAFFELLAHEPDRLLAQLPDKRSQFTPVEMGHLVALSVRSHPTLSSQHGALEQRLAQLSTLLKQPV
;
A
#
# COMPACT_ATOMS: atom_id res chain seq x y z
N MET A 1 11.86 46.04 -62.38
CA MET A 1 12.39 44.66 -62.24
C MET A 1 11.22 43.71 -62.55
N SER A 2 10.83 43.51 -63.81
CA SER A 2 11.28 42.45 -64.72
C SER A 2 11.60 41.11 -64.04
N PHE A 3 10.66 40.16 -64.12
CA PHE A 3 10.93 38.86 -64.75
C PHE A 3 9.66 38.39 -65.48
N LYS A 4 9.73 38.49 -66.81
CA LYS A 4 8.74 38.02 -67.78
C LYS A 4 9.09 36.56 -68.10
N GLY A 5 8.23 35.62 -67.75
CA GLY A 5 8.29 34.24 -68.22
C GLY A 5 7.17 34.00 -69.23
N HIS A 6 7.44 34.21 -70.52
CA HIS A 6 6.57 33.73 -71.58
C HIS A 6 6.80 32.24 -71.79
N LYS A 7 5.75 31.43 -71.65
CA LYS A 7 5.59 30.19 -72.41
C LYS A 7 4.17 30.18 -72.98
N THR A 8 4.08 30.55 -74.25
CA THR A 8 2.95 30.22 -75.12
C THR A 8 2.95 28.71 -75.32
N SER A 9 1.87 28.04 -74.95
CA SER A 9 1.52 26.74 -75.52
C SER A 9 0.08 26.83 -76.01
N ALA A 10 -0.09 26.68 -77.31
CA ALA A 10 -1.36 26.56 -77.97
C ALA A 10 -1.83 25.11 -77.80
N LEU A 11 -2.87 24.89 -77.01
CA LEU A 11 -3.81 23.76 -77.06
C LEU A 11 -4.75 23.86 -75.85
N GLY A 12 -6.04 24.07 -76.13
CA GLY A 12 -7.16 23.75 -75.24
C GLY A 12 -7.23 24.50 -73.90
N VAL A 13 -8.15 25.45 -73.80
CA VAL A 13 -8.67 25.90 -72.51
C VAL A 13 -9.30 24.69 -71.82
N ILE A 14 -8.62 24.12 -70.82
CA ILE A 14 -9.25 23.31 -69.79
C ILE A 14 -9.30 24.22 -68.57
N GLU A 15 -10.47 24.80 -68.31
CA GLU A 15 -10.80 25.32 -66.99
C GLU A 15 -10.73 24.15 -66.01
N VAL A 16 -9.65 24.06 -65.26
CA VAL A 16 -9.59 23.21 -64.08
C VAL A 16 -10.39 23.94 -63.02
N ALA A 17 -11.66 23.57 -62.88
CA ALA A 17 -12.45 23.93 -61.71
C ALA A 17 -11.78 23.29 -60.49
N GLU A 18 -11.12 24.11 -59.66
CA GLU A 18 -10.74 23.72 -58.31
C GLU A 18 -12.04 23.49 -57.52
N HIS A 19 -12.46 22.24 -57.45
CA HIS A 19 -13.52 21.82 -56.54
C HIS A 19 -12.92 21.81 -55.12
N GLU A 20 -12.95 22.97 -54.45
CA GLU A 20 -12.84 23.05 -52.99
C GLU A 20 -13.93 22.16 -52.40
N SER A 21 -13.56 20.92 -52.16
CA SER A 21 -14.42 19.92 -51.56
C SER A 21 -14.47 20.26 -50.08
N GLU A 22 -15.34 21.18 -49.72
CA GLU A 22 -15.67 21.52 -48.34
C GLU A 22 -16.21 20.23 -47.69
N PHE A 23 -15.38 19.60 -46.87
CA PHE A 23 -15.71 18.35 -46.18
C PHE A 23 -16.70 18.68 -45.06
N VAL A 24 -17.97 18.83 -45.41
CA VAL A 24 -19.05 18.98 -44.43
C VAL A 24 -19.26 17.62 -43.76
N PHE A 25 -18.58 17.39 -42.64
CA PHE A 25 -18.94 16.29 -41.75
C PHE A 25 -20.36 16.59 -41.23
N GLU A 26 -21.30 15.67 -41.47
CA GLU A 26 -22.66 15.80 -40.94
C GLU A 26 -22.59 15.93 -39.41
N GLU A 27 -22.99 17.09 -38.87
CA GLU A 27 -23.12 17.42 -37.44
C GLU A 27 -23.57 16.25 -36.54
N PRO A 28 -24.60 15.44 -36.90
CA PRO A 28 -25.03 14.29 -36.10
C PRO A 28 -23.99 13.17 -35.94
N VAL A 29 -23.03 13.04 -36.86
CA VAL A 29 -21.92 12.07 -36.75
C VAL A 29 -20.89 12.55 -35.74
N LEU A 30 -20.62 13.86 -35.70
CA LEU A 30 -19.72 14.45 -34.71
C LEU A 30 -20.27 14.29 -33.30
N ASP A 31 -21.55 14.59 -33.10
CA ASP A 31 -22.24 14.40 -31.81
C ASP A 31 -22.19 12.93 -31.36
N ALA A 32 -22.47 11.99 -32.26
CA ALA A 32 -22.40 10.56 -31.96
C ALA A 32 -20.97 10.09 -31.64
N MET A 33 -19.95 10.70 -32.24
CA MET A 33 -18.55 10.42 -31.94
C MET A 33 -18.15 10.97 -30.57
N GLU A 34 -18.55 12.19 -30.22
CA GLU A 34 -18.31 12.77 -28.89
C GLU A 34 -18.97 11.94 -27.79
N ASP A 35 -20.22 11.50 -27.99
CA ASP A 35 -20.91 10.60 -27.08
C ASP A 35 -20.16 9.26 -26.92
N CYS A 36 -19.64 8.70 -28.00
CA CYS A 36 -18.86 7.47 -27.96
C CYS A 36 -17.55 7.64 -27.16
N ILE A 37 -16.83 8.75 -27.41
CA ILE A 37 -15.60 9.08 -26.69
C ILE A 37 -15.89 9.27 -25.20
N GLY A 38 -16.93 10.03 -24.84
CA GLY A 38 -17.31 10.23 -23.45
C GLY A 38 -17.66 8.94 -22.72
N ARG A 39 -18.33 8.00 -23.42
CA ARG A 39 -18.61 6.65 -22.88
C ARG A 39 -17.33 5.84 -22.67
N LEU A 40 -16.39 5.88 -23.61
CA LEU A 40 -15.11 5.18 -23.49
C LEU A 40 -14.26 5.73 -22.34
N ASP A 41 -14.25 7.05 -22.15
CA ASP A 41 -13.55 7.69 -21.03
C ASP A 41 -14.15 7.27 -19.68
N SER A 42 -15.49 7.26 -19.55
CA SER A 42 -16.16 6.78 -18.35
C SER A 42 -15.84 5.32 -18.01
N ILE A 43 -15.78 4.46 -19.02
CA ILE A 43 -15.36 3.06 -18.84
C ILE A 43 -13.89 3.00 -18.42
N SER A 44 -13.01 3.77 -19.08
CA SER A 44 -11.59 3.82 -18.72
C SER A 44 -11.40 4.23 -17.26
N ASP A 45 -12.12 5.25 -16.78
CA ASP A 45 -12.01 5.73 -15.40
C ASP A 45 -12.48 4.67 -14.41
N THR A 46 -13.58 3.98 -14.72
CA THR A 46 -14.09 2.87 -13.90
C THR A 46 -13.08 1.72 -13.82
N CYS A 47 -12.47 1.34 -14.95
CA CYS A 47 -11.43 0.31 -14.98
C CYS A 47 -10.19 0.71 -14.19
N LEU A 48 -9.74 1.96 -14.28
CA LEU A 48 -8.60 2.46 -13.50
C LEU A 48 -8.89 2.42 -12.00
N LEU A 49 -10.09 2.82 -11.59
CA LEU A 49 -10.52 2.72 -10.20
C LEU A 49 -10.55 1.26 -9.72
N MET A 50 -11.09 0.35 -10.52
CA MET A 50 -11.13 -1.08 -10.18
C MET A 50 -9.72 -1.65 -9.99
N LEU A 51 -8.79 -1.38 -10.91
CA LEU A 51 -7.39 -1.81 -10.79
C LEU A 51 -6.70 -1.23 -9.55
N HIS A 52 -6.96 0.05 -9.27
CA HIS A 52 -6.44 0.74 -8.10
C HIS A 52 -6.97 0.14 -6.79
N LEU A 53 -8.24 -0.29 -6.75
CA LEU A 53 -8.83 -0.99 -5.61
C LEU A 53 -8.31 -2.42 -5.46
N GLU A 54 -8.18 -3.16 -6.56
CA GLU A 54 -7.67 -4.53 -6.55
C GLU A 54 -6.30 -4.63 -5.88
N LEU A 55 -5.37 -3.75 -6.24
CA LEU A 55 -4.04 -3.71 -5.61
C LEU A 55 -4.10 -3.44 -4.11
N ARG A 56 -5.06 -2.64 -3.64
CA ARG A 56 -5.26 -2.38 -2.21
C ARG A 56 -5.76 -3.63 -1.51
N VAL A 57 -6.67 -4.36 -2.14
CA VAL A 57 -7.15 -5.66 -1.64
C VAL A 57 -6.00 -6.66 -1.52
N HIS A 58 -5.08 -6.72 -2.50
CA HIS A 58 -3.87 -7.55 -2.40
C HIS A 58 -2.98 -7.14 -1.21
N CYS A 59 -2.80 -5.83 -0.97
CA CYS A 59 -2.07 -5.38 0.23
C CYS A 59 -2.73 -5.86 1.53
N PHE A 60 -4.06 -5.76 1.65
CA PHE A 60 -4.78 -6.29 2.82
C PHE A 60 -4.64 -7.80 2.95
N PHE A 61 -4.83 -8.54 1.85
CA PHE A 61 -4.78 -9.99 1.83
C PHE A 61 -3.44 -10.54 2.33
N HIS A 62 -2.33 -9.92 1.91
CA HIS A 62 -0.99 -10.38 2.29
C HIS A 62 -0.51 -9.84 3.65
N LEU A 63 -0.86 -8.60 4.00
CA LEU A 63 -0.34 -7.96 5.21
C LEU A 63 -1.17 -8.21 6.46
N LEU A 64 -2.50 -8.37 6.36
CA LEU A 64 -3.34 -8.60 7.53
C LEU A 64 -3.01 -9.90 8.29
N PRO A 65 -2.68 -11.03 7.62
CA PRO A 65 -2.25 -12.25 8.29
C PRO A 65 -0.98 -12.08 9.13
N LEU A 66 -0.15 -11.06 8.86
CA LEU A 66 1.07 -10.80 9.64
C LEU A 66 0.78 -10.38 11.09
N ALA A 67 -0.43 -9.90 11.36
CA ALA A 67 -0.81 -9.33 12.63
C ALA A 67 -1.78 -10.19 13.44
N ARG A 68 -2.45 -11.15 12.80
CA ARG A 68 -3.32 -12.08 13.50
C ARG A 68 -2.52 -13.29 13.98
N PRO A 69 -2.66 -13.73 15.24
CA PRO A 69 -2.18 -15.03 15.62
C PRO A 69 -2.91 -16.08 14.77
N ARG A 70 -2.16 -16.98 14.11
CA ARG A 70 -2.73 -18.23 13.63
C ARG A 70 -3.05 -19.03 14.89
N ASN A 71 -4.31 -18.99 15.31
CA ASN A 71 -4.84 -20.02 16.20
C ASN A 71 -4.77 -21.31 15.38
N VAL A 72 -3.73 -22.11 15.57
CA VAL A 72 -3.84 -23.54 15.27
C VAL A 72 -4.88 -24.02 16.26
N SER A 73 -6.12 -24.12 15.80
CA SER A 73 -7.14 -24.84 16.53
C SER A 73 -6.57 -26.22 16.82
N VAL A 74 -6.39 -26.50 18.10
CA VAL A 74 -6.27 -27.85 18.64
C VAL A 74 -7.60 -28.54 18.31
N HIS A 75 -7.71 -29.03 17.09
CA HIS A 75 -8.79 -29.90 16.65
C HIS A 75 -8.18 -30.91 15.69
N GLU A 76 -7.37 -31.79 16.27
CA GLU A 76 -7.24 -33.19 15.87
C GLU A 76 -6.48 -33.87 17.00
N GLU A 77 -7.25 -34.34 18.00
CA GLU A 77 -6.83 -35.40 18.91
C GLU A 77 -6.66 -36.68 18.09
N LEU A 78 -5.65 -36.77 17.24
CA LEU A 78 -5.13 -38.03 16.72
C LEU A 78 -3.60 -37.91 16.61
N ASP A 79 -2.93 -38.75 17.41
CA ASP A 79 -1.51 -39.12 17.34
C ASP A 79 -0.45 -38.10 17.79
N ALA A 80 -0.52 -37.77 19.09
CA ALA A 80 0.34 -36.82 19.81
C ALA A 80 1.85 -37.15 19.91
N GLU A 81 2.32 -38.33 19.48
CA GLU A 81 3.74 -38.71 19.65
C GLU A 81 4.61 -38.40 18.42
N VAL A 82 4.02 -38.39 17.21
CA VAL A 82 4.76 -38.16 15.94
C VAL A 82 4.60 -36.70 15.45
N ALA A 83 3.43 -36.08 15.66
CA ALA A 83 3.18 -34.68 15.34
C ALA A 83 4.09 -33.72 16.14
N PHE A 84 4.40 -34.05 17.40
CA PHE A 84 5.18 -33.18 18.29
C PHE A 84 6.61 -32.89 17.79
N ARG A 85 7.24 -33.79 17.02
CA ARG A 85 8.63 -33.58 16.56
C ARG A 85 8.72 -32.96 15.16
N VAL A 86 7.72 -33.13 14.31
CA VAL A 86 7.69 -32.53 12.95
C VAL A 86 7.04 -31.14 13.00
N ASP A 87 6.03 -30.93 13.86
CA ASP A 87 5.35 -29.65 13.97
C ASP A 87 6.14 -28.61 14.77
N ILE A 88 7.00 -28.95 15.73
CA ILE A 88 7.75 -27.87 16.42
C ILE A 88 8.70 -27.15 15.45
N ILE A 89 9.38 -27.90 14.57
CA ILE A 89 10.26 -27.30 13.55
C ILE A 89 9.41 -26.63 12.46
N ALA A 90 8.34 -27.26 11.97
CA ALA A 90 7.47 -26.67 10.96
C ALA A 90 6.69 -25.45 11.46
N THR A 91 6.25 -25.43 12.72
CA THR A 91 5.55 -24.31 13.38
C THR A 91 6.52 -23.19 13.74
N PHE A 92 7.76 -23.51 14.16
CA PHE A 92 8.80 -22.51 14.35
C PHE A 92 9.21 -21.90 13.00
N PHE A 93 9.35 -22.72 11.96
CA PHE A 93 9.67 -22.26 10.61
C PHE A 93 8.48 -21.50 9.98
N GLU A 94 7.23 -21.95 10.13
CA GLU A 94 6.04 -21.20 9.70
C GLU A 94 5.91 -19.89 10.48
N SER A 95 6.03 -19.88 11.81
CA SER A 95 5.89 -18.63 12.58
C SER A 95 7.00 -17.62 12.23
N VAL A 96 8.24 -18.07 12.06
CA VAL A 96 9.39 -17.20 11.76
C VAL A 96 9.44 -16.78 10.30
N TYR A 97 9.13 -17.68 9.36
CA TYR A 97 9.25 -17.45 7.91
C TYR A 97 7.93 -17.11 7.22
N ALA A 98 6.75 -17.47 7.73
CA ALA A 98 5.48 -17.12 7.08
C ALA A 98 5.30 -15.60 6.95
N GLY A 99 5.78 -14.85 7.95
CA GLY A 99 5.73 -13.39 7.88
C GLY A 99 6.58 -12.81 6.75
N LEU A 100 7.79 -13.36 6.55
CA LEU A 100 8.67 -12.95 5.45
C LEU A 100 8.14 -13.46 4.10
N PHE A 101 7.57 -14.66 4.08
CA PHE A 101 6.98 -15.28 2.90
C PHE A 101 5.81 -14.45 2.35
N LYS A 102 4.90 -13.97 3.20
CA LYS A 102 3.80 -13.09 2.78
C LYS A 102 4.26 -11.75 2.21
N VAL A 103 5.35 -11.17 2.75
CA VAL A 103 5.97 -9.97 2.18
C VAL A 103 6.64 -10.26 0.82
N ILE A 104 7.15 -11.47 0.64
CA ILE A 104 7.68 -11.92 -0.66
C ILE A 104 6.55 -12.12 -1.66
N GLU A 105 5.45 -12.76 -1.28
CA GLU A 105 4.27 -12.97 -2.13
C GLU A 105 3.66 -11.65 -2.57
N LEU A 106 3.37 -10.72 -1.64
CA LEU A 106 2.90 -9.38 -1.99
C LEU A 106 3.83 -8.71 -3.00
N GLY A 107 5.13 -8.83 -2.76
CA GLY A 107 6.14 -8.32 -3.67
C GLY A 107 6.07 -8.85 -5.09
N ARG A 108 5.90 -10.16 -5.22
CA ARG A 108 5.79 -10.84 -6.51
C ARG A 108 4.50 -10.43 -7.22
N ASP A 109 3.39 -10.38 -6.50
CA ASP A 109 2.09 -9.96 -7.04
C ASP A 109 2.17 -8.53 -7.58
N LEU A 110 2.65 -7.58 -6.76
CA LEU A 110 2.78 -6.17 -7.17
C LEU A 110 3.69 -6.01 -8.39
N GLN A 111 4.80 -6.77 -8.45
CA GLN A 111 5.70 -6.74 -9.59
C GLN A 111 5.04 -7.30 -10.85
N ALA A 112 4.27 -8.39 -10.74
CA ALA A 112 3.54 -8.98 -11.85
C ALA A 112 2.49 -8.01 -12.40
N PHE A 113 1.72 -7.35 -11.51
CA PHE A 113 0.80 -6.28 -11.90
C PHE A 113 1.53 -5.14 -12.60
N HIS A 114 2.65 -4.66 -12.04
CA HIS A 114 3.41 -3.57 -12.64
C HIS A 114 3.89 -3.91 -14.06
N GLN A 115 4.44 -5.12 -14.26
CA GLN A 115 4.89 -5.58 -15.57
C GLN A 115 3.75 -5.63 -16.59
N LEU A 116 2.62 -6.24 -16.22
CA LEU A 116 1.46 -6.36 -17.10
C LEU A 116 0.86 -4.98 -17.44
N LEU A 117 0.68 -4.12 -16.43
CA LEU A 117 0.04 -2.82 -16.63
C LEU A 117 0.96 -1.83 -17.35
N SER A 118 2.29 -1.94 -17.18
CA SER A 118 3.24 -1.05 -17.84
C SER A 118 3.28 -1.18 -19.37
N SER A 119 2.86 -2.33 -19.92
CA SER A 119 2.77 -2.52 -21.37
C SER A 119 1.44 -2.04 -21.97
N ILE A 120 0.43 -1.81 -21.14
CA ILE A 120 -0.94 -1.47 -21.56
C ILE A 120 -1.28 -0.01 -21.27
N LEU A 121 -0.83 0.51 -20.12
CA LEU A 121 -1.22 1.81 -19.59
C LEU A 121 -0.12 2.86 -19.75
N SER A 122 -0.52 4.10 -19.91
CA SER A 122 0.39 5.24 -19.85
C SER A 122 0.94 5.45 -18.43
N GLN A 123 2.13 6.05 -18.33
CA GLN A 123 2.78 6.32 -17.05
C GLN A 123 1.92 7.08 -16.01
N PRO A 124 1.09 8.08 -16.38
CA PRO A 124 0.19 8.73 -15.42
C PRO A 124 -0.88 7.79 -14.85
N LYS A 125 -1.47 6.94 -15.70
CA LYS A 125 -2.48 5.95 -15.29
C LYS A 125 -1.84 4.87 -14.40
N LEU A 126 -0.64 4.41 -14.74
CA LEU A 126 0.12 3.47 -13.93
C LEU A 126 0.50 4.09 -12.56
N ARG A 127 0.95 5.35 -12.55
CA ARG A 127 1.23 6.10 -11.33
C ARG A 127 0.00 6.16 -10.43
N TYR A 128 -1.16 6.50 -10.98
CA TYR A 128 -2.42 6.56 -10.23
C TYR A 128 -2.75 5.23 -9.55
N ILE A 129 -2.57 4.11 -10.25
CA ILE A 129 -2.87 2.78 -9.74
C ILE A 129 -2.00 2.43 -8.51
N PHE A 130 -0.69 2.71 -8.57
CA PHE A 130 0.25 2.42 -7.48
C PHE A 130 0.35 3.51 -6.41
N ASP A 131 -0.27 4.67 -6.63
CA ASP A 131 -0.22 5.79 -5.68
C ASP A 131 -0.91 5.42 -4.35
N GLY A 132 -0.31 5.84 -3.24
CA GLY A 132 -0.84 5.60 -1.90
C GLY A 132 -0.64 4.19 -1.33
N LEU A 133 -0.05 3.23 -2.08
CA LEU A 133 0.20 1.88 -1.55
C LEU A 133 1.15 1.87 -0.34
N GLY A 134 2.19 2.72 -0.33
CA GLY A 134 3.08 2.87 0.82
C GLY A 134 2.37 3.33 2.09
N HIS A 135 1.48 4.33 1.95
CA HIS A 135 0.64 4.81 3.06
C HIS A 135 -0.31 3.72 3.54
N LEU A 136 -0.98 3.01 2.62
CA LEU A 136 -1.87 1.91 2.97
C LEU A 136 -1.13 0.81 3.73
N CYS A 137 0.02 0.37 3.23
CA CYS A 137 0.82 -0.68 3.87
C CYS A 137 1.27 -0.25 5.28
N ALA A 138 1.72 1.00 5.44
CA ALA A 138 2.08 1.57 6.73
C ALA A 138 0.89 1.58 7.71
N ALA A 139 -0.28 2.03 7.25
CA ALA A 139 -1.50 2.03 8.04
C ALA A 139 -1.92 0.61 8.44
N ILE A 140 -1.84 -0.37 7.54
CA ILE A 140 -2.11 -1.78 7.87
C ILE A 140 -1.16 -2.26 8.96
N PHE A 141 0.15 -2.03 8.85
CA PHE A 141 1.11 -2.44 9.89
C PHE A 141 0.81 -1.81 11.24
N ILE A 142 0.59 -0.49 11.29
CA ILE A 142 0.35 0.23 12.53
C ILE A 142 -1.00 -0.17 13.16
N HIS A 143 -2.10 -0.15 12.41
CA HIS A 143 -3.42 -0.46 12.95
C HIS A 143 -3.57 -1.93 13.32
N SER A 144 -2.89 -2.82 12.60
CA SER A 144 -2.95 -4.25 12.91
C SER A 144 -2.19 -4.61 14.19
N SER A 145 -1.31 -3.73 14.69
CA SER A 145 -0.59 -3.91 15.98
C SER A 145 -1.52 -4.10 17.18
N GLN A 146 -2.76 -3.57 17.13
CA GLN A 146 -3.76 -3.77 18.18
C GLN A 146 -4.13 -5.26 18.35
N HIS A 147 -4.12 -6.03 17.26
CA HIS A 147 -4.47 -7.45 17.22
C HIS A 147 -3.26 -8.38 17.40
N MET A 148 -2.03 -7.84 17.35
CA MET A 148 -0.83 -8.65 17.52
C MET A 148 -0.77 -9.23 18.94
N PRO A 149 -0.29 -10.47 19.13
CA PRO A 149 -0.06 -11.02 20.46
C PRO A 149 1.16 -10.34 21.14
N ARG A 150 1.61 -10.90 22.26
CA ARG A 150 2.85 -10.45 22.93
C ARG A 150 4.03 -10.51 21.94
N LEU A 151 4.79 -9.43 21.85
CA LEU A 151 5.89 -9.31 20.90
C LEU A 151 7.23 -9.48 21.61
N SER A 152 7.96 -10.55 21.27
CA SER A 152 9.35 -10.74 21.72
C SER A 152 10.30 -9.74 21.04
N GLU A 153 11.53 -9.61 21.56
CA GLU A 153 12.59 -8.82 20.91
C GLU A 153 12.89 -9.29 19.47
N SER A 154 12.87 -10.60 19.24
CA SER A 154 12.99 -11.17 17.89
C SER A 154 11.78 -10.84 17.01
N GLY A 155 10.58 -10.77 17.60
CA GLY A 155 9.34 -10.34 16.95
C GLY A 155 9.40 -8.88 16.50
N LYS A 156 9.89 -7.97 17.35
CA LYS A 156 10.10 -6.55 17.02
C LYS A 156 11.00 -6.40 15.80
N LYS A 157 12.17 -7.06 15.81
CA LYS A 157 13.11 -7.06 14.67
C LYS A 157 12.49 -7.64 13.41
N ARG A 158 11.69 -8.71 13.52
CA ARG A 158 10.99 -9.34 12.38
C ARG A 158 9.99 -8.38 11.74
N VAL A 159 9.18 -7.68 12.52
CA VAL A 159 8.23 -6.69 11.97
C VAL A 159 8.96 -5.56 11.25
N CYS A 160 10.03 -5.00 11.82
CA CYS A 160 10.82 -3.98 11.15
C CYS A 160 11.45 -4.47 9.84
N ARG A 161 11.92 -5.73 9.78
CA ARG A 161 12.41 -6.35 8.53
C ARG A 161 11.30 -6.54 7.50
N ASN A 162 10.10 -6.93 7.91
CA ASN A 162 8.95 -7.07 7.02
C ASN A 162 8.55 -5.72 6.42
N ILE A 163 8.47 -4.66 7.24
CA ILE A 163 8.20 -3.29 6.78
C ILE A 163 9.28 -2.85 5.77
N TRP A 164 10.56 -3.11 6.06
CA TRP A 164 11.63 -2.81 5.11
C TRP A 164 11.49 -3.58 3.80
N GLY A 165 11.14 -4.87 3.86
CA GLY A 165 10.93 -5.69 2.69
C GLY A 165 9.84 -5.12 1.78
N VAL A 166 8.70 -4.70 2.35
CA VAL A 166 7.63 -4.03 1.61
C VAL A 166 8.12 -2.70 1.03
N GLN A 167 8.82 -1.90 1.84
CA GLN A 167 9.35 -0.59 1.45
C GLN A 167 10.30 -0.69 0.26
N GLN A 168 11.25 -1.62 0.27
CA GLN A 168 12.20 -1.79 -0.83
C GLN A 168 11.49 -2.18 -2.13
N ARG A 169 10.51 -3.07 -2.08
CA ARG A 169 9.77 -3.49 -3.27
C ARG A 169 8.90 -2.39 -3.84
N LEU A 170 8.14 -1.69 -2.99
CA LEU A 170 7.33 -0.56 -3.43
C LEU A 170 8.21 0.54 -4.01
N SER A 171 9.33 0.87 -3.36
CA SER A 171 10.27 1.88 -3.87
C SER A 171 10.85 1.50 -5.24
N GLN A 172 11.10 0.20 -5.48
CA GLN A 172 11.56 -0.30 -6.78
C GLN A 172 10.47 -0.17 -7.87
N ILE A 173 9.22 -0.46 -7.53
CA ILE A 173 8.09 -0.40 -8.46
C ILE A 173 7.72 1.06 -8.77
N THR A 174 7.57 1.89 -7.74
CA THR A 174 7.10 3.27 -7.88
C THR A 174 8.22 4.25 -8.23
N SER A 175 9.48 3.84 -8.09
CA SER A 175 10.67 4.69 -8.18
C SER A 175 10.60 5.91 -7.24
N ARG A 176 9.99 5.74 -6.06
CA ARG A 176 9.83 6.78 -5.05
C ARG A 176 10.24 6.31 -3.66
N ARG A 177 10.53 7.29 -2.80
CA ARG A 177 10.71 7.04 -1.37
C ARG A 177 9.36 6.88 -0.69
N GLU A 178 9.17 5.76 -0.01
CA GLU A 178 7.97 5.46 0.77
C GLU A 178 8.13 5.95 2.24
N ALA A 179 8.02 7.26 2.47
CA ALA A 179 8.22 7.88 3.79
C ALA A 179 7.27 7.35 4.88
N GLU A 180 6.06 6.96 4.50
CA GLU A 180 5.08 6.39 5.44
C GLU A 180 5.53 5.02 6.00
N LEU A 181 6.32 4.27 5.24
CA LEU A 181 6.90 3.00 5.73
C LEU A 181 8.10 3.24 6.64
N ASP A 182 8.84 4.35 6.47
CA ASP A 182 9.84 4.80 7.45
C ASP A 182 9.15 5.12 8.79
N ARG A 183 8.03 5.85 8.73
CA ARG A 183 7.19 6.16 9.90
C ARG A 183 6.66 4.89 10.59
N ALA A 184 6.15 3.93 9.82
CA ALA A 184 5.69 2.65 10.37
C ALA A 184 6.83 1.86 11.02
N ARG A 185 8.06 1.90 10.50
CA ARG A 185 9.19 1.26 11.19
C ARG A 185 9.52 1.97 12.50
N ALA A 186 9.61 3.30 12.47
CA ALA A 186 9.88 4.09 13.67
C ALA A 186 8.86 3.80 14.79
N PHE A 187 7.60 3.56 14.43
CA PHE A 187 6.55 3.09 15.34
C PHE A 187 6.96 1.80 16.07
N PHE A 188 7.37 0.75 15.36
CA PHE A 188 7.75 -0.52 16.00
C PHE A 188 9.10 -0.44 16.72
N GLU A 189 10.00 0.44 16.30
CA GLU A 189 11.27 0.70 17.00
C GLU A 189 11.05 1.30 18.39
N LEU A 190 10.02 2.13 18.58
CA LEU A 190 9.67 2.67 19.90
C LEU A 190 9.32 1.58 20.91
N LEU A 191 8.82 0.42 20.46
CA LEU A 191 8.53 -0.73 21.33
C LEU A 191 9.79 -1.37 21.93
N ALA A 192 11.00 -1.01 21.46
CA ALA A 192 12.25 -1.45 22.09
C ALA A 192 12.49 -0.76 23.44
N HIS A 193 11.77 0.31 23.75
CA HIS A 193 11.84 0.99 25.04
C HIS A 193 10.87 0.39 26.05
N GLU A 194 11.25 0.48 27.33
CA GLU A 194 10.37 0.17 28.45
C GLU A 194 9.11 1.06 28.44
N PRO A 195 7.95 0.56 28.89
CA PRO A 195 6.66 1.26 28.83
C PRO A 195 6.68 2.68 29.45
N ASP A 196 7.39 2.87 30.56
CA ASP A 196 7.56 4.19 31.19
C ASP A 196 8.33 5.16 30.31
N ARG A 197 9.45 4.69 29.74
CA ARG A 197 10.29 5.49 28.84
C ARG A 197 9.59 5.76 27.52
N LEU A 198 8.76 4.83 27.04
CA LEU A 198 7.90 5.02 25.88
C LEU A 198 6.91 6.16 26.13
N LEU A 199 6.15 6.10 27.24
CA LEU A 199 5.17 7.14 27.60
C LEU A 199 5.81 8.53 27.71
N ALA A 200 7.03 8.64 28.24
CA ALA A 200 7.74 9.91 28.34
C ALA A 200 8.11 10.52 26.98
N GLN A 201 8.32 9.70 25.94
CA GLN A 201 8.70 10.16 24.59
C GLN A 201 7.51 10.43 23.67
N LEU A 202 6.32 9.90 23.97
CA LEU A 202 5.13 10.07 23.13
C LEU A 202 4.70 11.54 22.94
N PRO A 203 4.82 12.45 23.93
CA PRO A 203 4.53 13.87 23.72
C PRO A 203 5.31 14.50 22.57
N ASP A 204 6.60 14.16 22.44
CA ASP A 204 7.47 14.69 21.38
C ASP A 204 7.13 14.11 19.99
N LYS A 205 6.35 13.03 19.95
CA LYS A 205 5.96 12.31 18.73
C LYS A 205 4.53 12.64 18.27
N ARG A 206 3.87 13.65 18.87
CA ARG A 206 2.49 14.06 18.49
C ARG A 206 2.34 14.52 17.04
N SER A 207 3.40 15.04 16.43
CA SER A 207 3.41 15.40 15.01
C SER A 207 3.53 14.18 14.09
N GLN A 208 3.97 13.04 14.61
CA GLN A 208 4.23 11.82 13.85
C GLN A 208 3.11 10.80 14.00
N PHE A 209 2.47 10.69 15.17
CA PHE A 209 1.44 9.68 15.44
C PHE A 209 0.15 10.29 15.97
N THR A 210 -0.98 9.74 15.55
CA THR A 210 -2.29 10.09 16.07
C THR A 210 -2.47 9.53 17.49
N PRO A 211 -3.39 10.09 18.30
CA PRO A 211 -3.67 9.58 19.64
C PRO A 211 -4.08 8.10 19.67
N VAL A 212 -4.79 7.65 18.62
CA VAL A 212 -5.20 6.25 18.47
C VAL A 212 -3.99 5.34 18.25
N GLU A 213 -3.08 5.72 17.35
CA GLU A 213 -1.85 4.95 17.10
C GLU A 213 -0.93 4.93 18.32
N MET A 214 -0.83 6.04 19.06
CA MET A 214 -0.11 6.07 20.34
C MET A 214 -0.75 5.12 21.38
N GLY A 215 -2.08 5.04 21.40
CA GLY A 215 -2.80 4.05 22.20
C GLY A 215 -2.43 2.61 21.82
N HIS A 216 -2.31 2.32 20.52
CA HIS A 216 -1.85 1.01 20.05
C HIS A 216 -0.42 0.68 20.52
N LEU A 217 0.51 1.65 20.50
CA LEU A 217 1.87 1.47 21.03
C LEU A 217 1.86 1.08 22.50
N VAL A 218 1.13 1.84 23.31
CA VAL A 218 1.03 1.58 24.76
C VAL A 218 0.41 0.22 25.01
N ALA A 219 -0.68 -0.11 24.31
CA ALA A 219 -1.33 -1.41 24.43
C ALA A 219 -0.40 -2.58 24.10
N LEU A 220 0.33 -2.49 22.98
CA LEU A 220 1.27 -3.53 22.58
C LEU A 220 2.49 -3.60 23.51
N SER A 221 2.98 -2.47 24.01
CA SER A 221 4.09 -2.39 24.97
C SER A 221 3.74 -3.06 26.31
N VAL A 222 2.58 -2.70 26.91
CA VAL A 222 2.08 -3.30 28.15
C VAL A 222 1.85 -4.80 27.99
N ARG A 223 1.21 -5.22 26.88
CA ARG A 223 0.97 -6.64 26.59
C ARG A 223 2.26 -7.43 26.43
N SER A 224 3.32 -6.84 25.90
CA SER A 224 4.61 -7.50 25.66
C SER A 224 5.53 -7.50 26.89
N HIS A 225 5.22 -6.70 27.91
CA HIS A 225 6.03 -6.59 29.11
C HIS A 225 5.80 -7.77 30.08
N PRO A 226 6.85 -8.40 30.64
CA PRO A 226 6.71 -9.63 31.43
C PRO A 226 5.85 -9.47 32.70
N THR A 227 5.94 -8.35 33.41
CA THR A 227 5.18 -8.11 34.64
C THR A 227 3.82 -7.42 34.41
N LEU A 228 3.81 -6.29 33.70
CA LEU A 228 2.60 -5.50 33.44
C LEU A 228 1.52 -6.27 32.68
N SER A 229 1.89 -7.25 31.84
CA SER A 229 0.94 -8.04 31.08
C SER A 229 0.06 -8.97 31.94
N SER A 230 0.45 -9.23 33.19
CA SER A 230 -0.30 -10.03 34.17
C SER A 230 -0.96 -9.15 35.25
N GLN A 231 -0.67 -7.85 35.26
CA GLN A 231 -1.20 -6.91 36.24
C GLN A 231 -2.58 -6.40 35.79
N HIS A 232 -3.60 -6.68 36.60
CA HIS A 232 -4.96 -6.20 36.33
C HIS A 232 -5.02 -4.66 36.36
N GLY A 233 -5.63 -4.04 35.37
CA GLY A 233 -5.77 -2.58 35.29
C GLY A 233 -4.54 -1.83 34.75
N ALA A 234 -3.42 -2.51 34.47
CA ALA A 234 -2.19 -1.85 34.06
C ALA A 234 -2.34 -1.13 32.71
N LEU A 235 -3.09 -1.72 31.77
CA LEU A 235 -3.33 -1.10 30.47
C LEU A 235 -4.16 0.18 30.62
N GLU A 236 -5.25 0.12 31.36
CA GLU A 236 -6.16 1.24 31.61
C GLU A 236 -5.42 2.39 32.31
N GLN A 237 -4.58 2.09 33.29
CA GLN A 237 -3.74 3.09 33.96
C GLN A 237 -2.78 3.77 32.98
N ARG A 238 -2.13 3.02 32.11
CA ARG A 238 -1.16 3.55 31.13
C ARG A 238 -1.84 4.36 30.02
N LEU A 239 -3.03 3.95 29.59
CA LEU A 239 -3.85 4.72 28.65
C LEU A 239 -4.41 6.00 29.28
N ALA A 240 -4.79 5.96 30.56
CA ALA A 240 -5.18 7.16 31.30
C ALA A 240 -4.01 8.15 31.41
N GLN A 241 -2.80 7.67 31.74
CA GLN A 241 -1.58 8.47 31.74
C GLN A 241 -1.26 9.07 30.38
N LEU A 242 -1.41 8.30 29.29
CA LEU A 242 -1.26 8.83 27.94
C LEU A 242 -2.27 9.97 27.70
N SER A 243 -3.53 9.77 28.07
CA SER A 243 -4.57 10.78 27.86
C SER A 243 -4.32 12.07 28.63
N THR A 244 -3.75 12.00 29.84
CA THR A 244 -3.41 13.19 30.62
C THR A 244 -2.22 13.93 30.03
N LEU A 245 -1.18 13.20 29.58
CA LEU A 245 -0.04 13.78 28.89
C LEU A 245 -0.48 14.52 27.62
N LEU A 246 -1.31 13.89 26.79
CA LEU A 246 -1.78 14.48 25.54
C LEU A 246 -2.64 15.74 25.70
N LYS A 247 -3.27 15.94 26.86
CA LYS A 247 -4.03 17.16 27.18
C LYS A 247 -3.14 18.34 27.58
N GLN A 248 -1.89 18.12 27.95
CA GLN A 248 -0.97 19.20 28.27
C GLN A 248 -0.57 19.96 26.99
N PRO A 249 -0.61 21.31 27.00
CA PRO A 249 -0.15 22.10 25.87
C PRO A 249 1.34 21.87 25.64
N VAL A 250 1.72 21.74 24.36
CA VAL A 250 3.12 21.62 23.90
C VAL A 250 3.80 22.96 24.01
#